data_AF-A0AAW0GQC7-F1
#
_entry.id   AF-A0AAW0GQC7-F1
#
_cell.length_a   1.000
_cell.length_b   1.000
_cell.length_c   1.000
_cell.angle_alpha   90.00
_cell.angle_beta   90.00
_cell.angle_gamma   90.00
#
_symmetry.space_group_name_H-M   'P 1'
#
loop_
_entity.id
_entity.type
_entity.pdbx_description
1 polymer ?
#
loop_
_entity_poly.entity_id
_entity_poly.type
_entity_poly.pdbx_seq_one_letter_code
_entity_poly.pdbx_strand_id
1 'polypeptide(L)'
;MMDGGPLFPQGHHPVRLDYLEDGARDAPYLSRQDHPVKYYFIDFGISSYFDPGIAPLVVGTQGRDKEPPELNKYRPYNPFPLDIFILGNLYRKEFFEKYYGFEFLEPLIVCMTHEDPRSRPTAQAAFDMFREIRADLAESTLRWRLRSRNESVPERVVYDTVAAAREGIYKIKRMMV
;
A
#
# COMPACT_ATOMS: atom_id res chain seq x y z
N MET A 1 3.62 -8.65 3.60
CA MET A 1 4.85 -9.34 3.13
C MET A 1 4.81 -9.42 1.60
N MET A 2 5.92 -9.75 0.94
CA MET A 2 5.96 -9.92 -0.51
C MET A 2 6.92 -11.05 -0.90
N ASP A 3 6.75 -11.60 -2.09
CA ASP A 3 7.75 -12.43 -2.76
C ASP A 3 8.88 -11.54 -3.30
N GLY A 4 10.07 -11.67 -2.69
CA GLY A 4 11.25 -10.89 -3.06
C GLY A 4 12.07 -11.48 -4.21
N GLY A 5 11.77 -12.70 -4.68
CA GLY A 5 12.55 -13.37 -5.73
C GLY A 5 12.81 -12.52 -6.98
N PRO A 6 11.78 -11.82 -7.54
CA PRO A 6 11.98 -10.94 -8.70
C PRO A 6 12.96 -9.77 -8.47
N LEU A 7 13.16 -9.35 -7.22
CA LEU A 7 14.03 -8.21 -6.87
C LEU A 7 15.47 -8.63 -6.59
N PHE A 8 15.67 -9.88 -6.19
CA PHE A 8 16.95 -10.42 -5.74
C PHE A 8 17.32 -11.64 -6.60
N PRO A 9 17.85 -11.43 -7.82
CA PRO A 9 18.15 -12.51 -8.76
C PRO A 9 19.20 -13.51 -8.24
N GLN A 10 19.99 -13.11 -7.25
CA GLN A 10 21.00 -13.95 -6.58
C GLN A 10 20.59 -14.39 -5.18
N GLY A 11 19.32 -14.18 -4.79
CA GLY A 11 18.86 -14.37 -3.43
C GLY A 11 19.25 -13.21 -2.49
N HIS A 12 18.77 -13.28 -1.25
CA HIS A 12 19.06 -12.31 -0.22
C HIS A 12 18.98 -12.95 1.17
N HIS A 13 19.67 -12.38 2.16
CA HIS A 13 19.65 -12.84 3.53
C HIS A 13 18.27 -12.60 4.16
N PRO A 14 17.70 -13.55 4.92
CA PRO A 14 16.34 -13.44 5.48
C PRO A 14 16.12 -12.36 6.55
N VAL A 15 17.16 -11.57 6.89
CA VAL A 15 17.13 -10.58 7.99
C VAL A 15 17.83 -9.31 7.52
N ARG A 16 19.04 -9.45 6.99
CA ARG A 16 19.78 -8.36 6.35
C ARG A 16 19.44 -8.31 4.87
N LEU A 17 18.24 -7.84 4.53
CA LEU A 17 17.66 -7.96 3.18
C LEU A 17 18.53 -7.36 2.05
N ASP A 18 19.45 -6.44 2.39
CA ASP A 18 20.37 -5.84 1.42
C ASP A 18 21.64 -6.67 1.16
N TYR A 19 21.76 -7.86 1.75
CA TYR A 19 22.92 -8.75 1.66
C TYR A 19 22.57 -10.08 1.01
N LEU A 20 23.55 -10.74 0.40
CA LEU A 20 23.45 -12.14 -0.03
C LEU A 20 23.28 -13.06 1.19
N GLU A 21 22.96 -14.33 0.95
CA GLU A 21 22.69 -15.33 2.00
C GLU A 21 23.81 -15.46 3.05
N ASP A 22 25.06 -15.12 2.70
CA ASP A 22 26.19 -15.10 3.62
C ASP A 22 26.20 -13.94 4.62
N GLY A 23 25.33 -12.94 4.43
CA GLY A 23 25.20 -11.77 5.29
C GLY A 23 26.41 -10.83 5.26
N ALA A 24 27.33 -11.01 4.31
CA ALA A 24 28.59 -10.28 4.23
C ALA A 24 28.70 -9.43 2.95
N ARG A 25 28.23 -9.95 1.82
CA ARG A 25 28.25 -9.25 0.53
C ARG A 25 26.90 -8.62 0.24
N ASP A 26 26.92 -7.47 -0.42
CA ASP A 26 25.68 -6.80 -0.85
C ASP A 26 24.95 -7.64 -1.90
N ALA A 27 23.63 -7.77 -1.76
CA ALA A 27 22.78 -8.39 -2.75
C ALA A 27 22.44 -7.38 -3.85
N PRO A 28 22.62 -7.74 -5.14
CA PRO A 28 22.11 -6.92 -6.24
C PRO A 28 20.59 -6.77 -6.11
N TYR A 29 20.11 -5.54 -5.99
CA TYR A 29 18.69 -5.21 -5.84
C TYR A 29 18.14 -4.56 -7.11
N LEU A 30 17.06 -5.14 -7.64
CA LEU A 30 16.34 -4.62 -8.80
C LEU A 30 15.14 -3.77 -8.38
N SER A 31 14.82 -2.78 -9.20
CA SER A 31 13.70 -1.88 -8.95
C SER A 31 12.36 -2.62 -9.02
N ARG A 32 11.53 -2.50 -7.98
CA ARG A 32 10.14 -3.00 -7.96
C ARG A 32 9.26 -2.45 -9.08
N GLN A 33 9.60 -1.27 -9.62
CA GLN A 33 8.82 -0.67 -10.71
C GLN A 33 8.98 -1.46 -12.02
N ASP A 34 10.11 -2.13 -12.21
CA ASP A 34 10.43 -2.88 -13.43
C ASP A 34 10.39 -4.41 -13.20
N HIS A 35 10.40 -4.83 -11.94
CA HIS A 35 10.35 -6.22 -11.51
C HIS A 35 9.17 -6.42 -10.54
N PRO A 36 7.97 -6.71 -11.07
CA PRO A 36 6.76 -6.81 -10.25
C PRO A 36 6.86 -7.98 -9.26
N VAL A 37 6.33 -7.75 -8.06
CA VAL A 37 6.31 -8.72 -6.96
C VAL A 37 4.88 -9.08 -6.57
N LYS A 38 4.72 -10.26 -5.97
CA LYS A 38 3.44 -10.69 -5.40
C LYS A 38 3.39 -10.32 -3.92
N TYR A 39 2.36 -9.59 -3.52
CA TYR A 39 2.10 -9.21 -2.13
C TYR A 39 1.17 -10.22 -1.44
N TYR A 40 1.38 -10.39 -0.13
CA TYR A 40 0.59 -11.28 0.71
C TYR A 40 0.13 -10.54 1.97
N PHE A 41 -1.15 -10.73 2.31
CA PHE A 41 -1.65 -10.49 3.67
C PHE A 41 -1.01 -11.51 4.60
N ILE A 42 -0.54 -11.04 5.74
CA ILE A 42 0.15 -11.84 6.76
C ILE A 42 -0.38 -11.46 8.13
N ASP A 43 0.06 -12.23 9.13
CA ASP A 43 -0.25 -11.99 10.53
C ASP A 43 -1.76 -12.01 10.82
N PHE A 44 -2.31 -13.22 10.81
CA PHE A 44 -3.71 -13.48 11.09
C PHE A 44 -3.98 -13.66 12.61
N GLY A 45 -3.06 -13.19 13.47
CA GLY A 45 -3.14 -13.43 14.93
C GLY A 45 -4.36 -12.79 15.61
N ILE A 46 -5.04 -11.86 14.93
CA ILE A 46 -6.27 -11.20 15.41
C ILE A 46 -7.47 -11.44 14.48
N SER A 47 -7.35 -12.37 13.52
CA SER A 47 -8.44 -12.68 12.58
C SER A 47 -9.49 -13.56 13.23
N SER A 48 -10.72 -13.46 12.72
CA SER A 48 -11.85 -14.32 13.10
C SER A 48 -12.37 -15.05 11.88
N TYR A 49 -12.72 -16.32 12.05
CA TYR A 49 -13.37 -17.13 11.02
C TYR A 49 -14.86 -17.25 11.34
N PHE A 50 -15.70 -17.15 10.31
CA PHE A 50 -17.16 -17.24 10.42
C PHE A 50 -17.68 -18.26 9.42
N ASP A 51 -18.49 -19.20 9.88
CA ASP A 51 -19.17 -20.12 8.98
C ASP A 51 -20.24 -19.40 8.15
N PRO A 52 -20.52 -19.87 6.92
CA PRO A 52 -21.57 -19.31 6.08
C PRO A 52 -22.92 -19.25 6.80
N GLY A 53 -23.56 -18.08 6.77
CA GLY A 53 -24.87 -17.85 7.40
C GLY A 53 -24.80 -17.37 8.85
N ILE A 54 -23.62 -17.36 9.48
CA ILE A 54 -23.43 -16.75 10.80
C ILE A 54 -23.13 -15.26 10.65
N ALA A 55 -23.78 -14.44 11.47
CA ALA A 55 -23.50 -13.00 11.51
C ALA A 55 -22.04 -12.77 11.97
N PRO A 56 -21.21 -12.07 11.17
CA PRO A 56 -19.81 -11.87 11.50
C PRO A 56 -19.68 -10.78 12.56
N LEU A 57 -19.63 -11.17 13.82
CA LEU A 57 -19.53 -10.25 14.95
C LEU A 57 -18.30 -10.57 15.79
N VAL A 58 -17.54 -9.53 16.11
CA VAL A 58 -16.37 -9.59 16.99
C VAL A 58 -16.49 -8.54 18.09
N VAL A 59 -15.75 -8.75 19.18
CA VAL A 59 -15.50 -7.75 20.21
C VAL A 59 -13.99 -7.56 20.35
N GLY A 60 -13.59 -6.43 20.89
CA GLY A 60 -12.20 -6.14 21.17
C GLY A 60 -11.74 -4.84 20.56
N THR A 61 -10.53 -4.47 20.93
CA THR A 61 -9.85 -3.26 20.45
C THR A 61 -8.44 -3.60 20.00
N GLN A 62 -8.13 -4.87 19.69
CA GLN A 62 -6.82 -5.29 19.19
C GLN A 62 -6.53 -4.68 17.81
N GLY A 63 -5.26 -4.65 17.42
CA GLY A 63 -4.81 -4.00 16.17
C GLY A 63 -4.02 -2.71 16.41
N ARG A 64 -3.28 -2.25 15.40
CA ARG A 64 -2.45 -1.05 15.52
C ARG A 64 -3.26 0.24 15.42
N ASP A 65 -4.24 0.24 14.51
CA ASP A 65 -5.12 1.38 14.34
C ASP A 65 -6.22 1.38 15.41
N LYS A 66 -6.38 2.52 16.07
CA LYS A 66 -7.35 2.73 17.16
C LYS A 66 -8.40 3.77 16.81
N GLU A 67 -8.33 4.36 15.63
CA GLU A 67 -9.29 5.36 15.16
C GLU A 67 -10.65 4.83 14.72
N PRO A 68 -10.84 3.56 14.29
CA PRO A 68 -12.17 3.11 13.90
C PRO A 68 -13.17 3.26 15.06
N PRO A 69 -14.29 4.00 14.87
CA PRO A 69 -15.18 4.40 15.95
C PRO A 69 -15.95 3.23 16.59
N GLU A 70 -16.11 2.12 15.87
CA GLU A 70 -16.81 0.94 16.34
C GLU A 70 -15.99 0.04 17.27
N LEU A 71 -14.67 0.24 17.37
CA LEU A 71 -13.80 -0.58 18.21
C LEU A 71 -14.29 -0.54 19.67
N ASN A 72 -14.71 -1.70 20.17
CA ASN A 72 -15.27 -1.80 21.51
C ASN A 72 -14.92 -3.13 22.17
N LYS A 73 -14.48 -3.06 23.43
CA LYS A 73 -14.07 -4.25 24.18
C LYS A 73 -15.22 -5.24 24.46
N TYR A 74 -16.46 -4.76 24.52
CA TYR A 74 -17.60 -5.58 24.98
C TYR A 74 -18.80 -5.56 24.01
N ARG A 75 -18.99 -4.48 23.25
CA ARG A 75 -20.07 -4.37 22.28
C ARG A 75 -19.65 -5.01 20.95
N PRO A 76 -20.41 -5.99 20.42
CA PRO A 76 -20.07 -6.60 19.15
C PRO A 76 -20.21 -5.63 17.97
N TYR A 77 -19.33 -5.78 16.98
CA TYR A 77 -19.36 -5.06 15.71
C TYR A 77 -18.95 -5.98 14.55
N ASN A 78 -19.28 -5.56 13.33
CA ASN A 78 -18.92 -6.31 12.12
C ASN A 78 -17.47 -5.98 11.71
N PRO A 79 -16.56 -6.95 11.59
CA PRO A 79 -15.16 -6.70 11.26
C PRO A 79 -14.95 -6.33 9.78
N PHE A 80 -15.87 -6.67 8.87
CA PHE A 80 -15.68 -6.38 7.44
C PHE A 80 -15.60 -4.88 7.12
N PRO A 81 -16.55 -4.01 7.56
CA PRO A 81 -16.39 -2.57 7.37
C PRO A 81 -15.26 -1.97 8.21
N LEU A 82 -14.85 -2.63 9.32
CA LEU A 82 -13.67 -2.24 10.08
C LEU A 82 -12.40 -2.40 9.23
N ASP A 83 -12.21 -3.54 8.56
CA ASP A 83 -11.05 -3.77 7.69
C ASP A 83 -10.97 -2.74 6.55
N ILE A 84 -12.12 -2.31 6.03
CA ILE A 84 -12.22 -1.23 5.04
C ILE A 84 -11.74 0.09 5.63
N PHE A 85 -12.17 0.43 6.83
CA PHE A 85 -11.68 1.64 7.51
C PHE A 85 -10.18 1.59 7.72
N ILE A 86 -9.65 0.48 8.25
CA ILE A 86 -8.21 0.32 8.51
C ILE A 86 -7.39 0.51 7.23
N LEU A 87 -7.84 -0.07 6.11
CA LEU A 87 -7.19 0.12 4.80
C LEU A 87 -7.30 1.57 4.30
N GLY A 88 -8.47 2.19 4.39
CA GLY A 88 -8.66 3.60 4.02
C GLY A 88 -7.77 4.52 4.85
N ASN A 89 -7.64 4.22 6.14
CA ASN A 89 -6.83 5.00 7.07
C ASN A 89 -5.32 4.79 6.84
N LEU A 90 -4.92 3.57 6.46
CA LEU A 90 -3.57 3.30 5.94
C LEU A 90 -3.31 4.16 4.71
N TYR A 91 -4.25 4.23 3.76
CA TYR A 91 -4.07 5.07 2.56
C TYR A 91 -3.92 6.54 2.90
N ARG A 92 -4.74 7.03 3.84
CA ARG A 92 -4.67 8.41 4.35
C ARG A 92 -3.31 8.71 4.97
N LYS A 93 -2.92 7.95 5.99
CA LYS A 93 -1.75 8.23 6.83
C LYS A 93 -0.43 7.91 6.13
N GLU A 94 -0.36 6.81 5.39
CA GLU A 94 0.89 6.34 4.80
C GLU A 94 1.17 6.93 3.42
N PHE A 95 0.13 7.37 2.69
CA PHE A 95 0.30 7.95 1.36
C PHE A 95 -0.16 9.41 1.27
N PHE A 96 -1.46 9.67 1.44
CA PHE A 96 -2.06 10.98 1.18
C PHE A 96 -1.45 12.11 2.02
N GLU A 97 -1.27 11.88 3.32
CA GLU A 97 -0.72 12.88 4.25
C GLU A 97 0.81 13.01 4.18
N LYS A 98 1.51 11.96 3.74
CA LYS A 98 3.00 11.96 3.70
C LYS A 98 3.57 12.44 2.38
N TYR A 99 2.85 12.27 1.28
CA TYR A 99 3.36 12.53 -0.06
C TYR A 99 2.43 13.43 -0.88
N TYR A 100 3.01 14.21 -1.78
CA TYR A 100 2.28 14.92 -2.84
C TYR A 100 1.88 13.96 -3.96
N GLY A 101 0.82 14.29 -4.70
CA GLY A 101 0.40 13.57 -5.90
C GLY A 101 -0.53 12.39 -5.63
N PHE A 102 -1.04 12.25 -4.40
CA PHE A 102 -2.00 11.23 -3.98
C PHE A 102 -3.42 11.76 -3.83
N GLU A 103 -3.68 12.98 -4.29
CA GLU A 103 -5.00 13.63 -4.22
C GLU A 103 -6.07 12.80 -4.94
N PHE A 104 -5.69 12.00 -5.94
CA PHE A 104 -6.59 11.06 -6.61
C PHE A 104 -7.17 9.96 -5.70
N LEU A 105 -6.52 9.65 -4.56
CA LEU A 105 -7.04 8.67 -3.59
C LEU A 105 -8.10 9.26 -2.67
N GLU A 106 -8.24 10.59 -2.59
CA GLU A 106 -9.10 11.24 -1.61
C GLU A 106 -10.55 10.72 -1.63
N PRO A 107 -11.23 10.58 -2.80
CA PRO A 107 -12.60 10.07 -2.81
C PRO A 107 -12.71 8.66 -2.23
N LEU A 108 -11.73 7.80 -2.53
CA LEU A 108 -11.68 6.43 -2.02
C LEU A 108 -11.45 6.43 -0.50
N ILE A 109 -10.49 7.24 -0.02
CA ILE A 109 -10.19 7.37 1.41
C ILE A 109 -11.44 7.81 2.17
N VAL A 110 -12.10 8.89 1.73
CA VAL A 110 -13.29 9.44 2.38
C VAL A 110 -14.40 8.39 2.51
N CYS A 111 -14.66 7.63 1.44
CA CYS A 111 -15.67 6.56 1.48
C CYS A 111 -15.26 5.41 2.42
N MET A 112 -13.99 4.98 2.38
CA MET A 112 -13.51 3.87 3.19
C MET A 112 -13.43 4.21 4.68
N THR A 113 -13.15 5.47 5.04
CA THR A 113 -13.01 5.95 6.43
C THR A 113 -14.26 6.65 6.96
N HIS A 114 -15.43 6.39 6.38
CA HIS A 114 -16.68 6.99 6.85
C HIS A 114 -16.98 6.58 8.31
N GLU A 115 -17.46 7.50 9.14
CA GLU A 115 -17.75 7.25 10.57
C GLU A 115 -18.77 6.11 10.77
N ASP A 116 -19.93 6.17 10.08
CA ASP A 116 -20.88 5.05 10.06
C ASP A 116 -20.31 3.86 9.26
N PRO A 117 -20.07 2.69 9.89
CA PRO A 117 -19.55 1.50 9.21
C PRO A 117 -20.44 1.00 8.06
N ARG A 118 -21.74 1.30 8.10
CA ARG A 118 -22.71 0.86 7.08
C ARG A 118 -22.64 1.68 5.79
N SER A 119 -22.08 2.89 5.88
CA SER A 119 -21.88 3.76 4.72
C SER A 119 -20.56 3.48 3.99
N ARG A 120 -19.70 2.63 4.56
CA ARG A 120 -18.44 2.22 3.93
C ARG A 120 -18.72 1.23 2.79
N PRO A 121 -17.93 1.27 1.70
CA PRO A 121 -18.06 0.31 0.62
C PRO A 121 -17.68 -1.10 1.08
N THR A 122 -18.15 -2.12 0.36
CA THR A 122 -17.61 -3.48 0.49
C THR A 122 -16.18 -3.53 -0.06
N ALA A 123 -15.43 -4.59 0.25
CA ALA A 123 -14.08 -4.78 -0.31
C ALA A 123 -14.08 -4.81 -1.84
N GLN A 124 -15.08 -5.46 -2.44
CA GLN A 124 -15.24 -5.50 -3.89
C GLN A 124 -15.54 -4.10 -4.45
N ALA A 125 -16.49 -3.37 -3.85
CA ALA A 125 -16.82 -2.01 -4.30
C ALA A 125 -15.63 -1.04 -4.16
N ALA A 126 -14.89 -1.10 -3.05
CA ALA A 126 -13.68 -0.29 -2.86
C ALA A 126 -12.60 -0.63 -3.89
N PHE A 127 -12.44 -1.91 -4.24
CA PHE A 127 -11.53 -2.35 -5.29
C PHE A 127 -11.96 -1.83 -6.67
N ASP A 128 -13.24 -1.88 -6.99
CA ASP A 128 -13.77 -1.38 -8.26
C ASP A 128 -13.59 0.15 -8.37
N MET A 129 -13.88 0.91 -7.30
CA MET A 129 -13.57 2.34 -7.23
C MET A 129 -12.08 2.62 -7.46
N PHE A 130 -11.19 1.86 -6.82
CA PHE A 130 -9.75 2.02 -7.02
C PHE A 130 -9.34 1.73 -8.47
N ARG A 131 -9.94 0.73 -9.11
CA ARG A 131 -9.66 0.41 -10.51
C ARG A 131 -10.08 1.55 -11.45
N GLU A 132 -11.23 2.17 -11.21
CA GLU A 132 -11.69 3.34 -11.96
C GLU A 132 -10.73 4.51 -11.79
N ILE A 133 -10.41 4.88 -10.54
CA ILE A 133 -9.42 5.93 -10.24
C ILE A 133 -8.09 5.66 -10.95
N ARG A 134 -7.61 4.42 -10.89
CA ARG A 134 -6.33 4.03 -11.52
C ARG A 134 -6.38 4.10 -13.04
N ALA A 135 -7.52 3.82 -13.67
CA ALA A 135 -7.65 3.82 -15.12
C ALA A 135 -7.43 5.23 -15.72
N ASP A 136 -7.74 6.27 -14.95
CA ASP A 136 -7.57 7.67 -15.36
C ASP A 136 -6.13 8.20 -15.15
N LEU A 137 -5.25 7.41 -14.52
CA LEU A 137 -3.87 7.83 -14.24
C LEU A 137 -2.93 7.51 -15.41
N ALA A 138 -2.17 8.52 -15.84
CA ALA A 138 -1.10 8.33 -16.80
C ALA A 138 0.01 7.44 -16.24
N GLU A 139 0.62 6.61 -17.09
CA GLU A 139 1.74 5.73 -16.71
C GLU A 139 2.92 6.51 -16.11
N SER A 140 3.21 7.71 -16.63
CA SER A 140 4.23 8.58 -16.08
C SER A 140 3.96 8.98 -14.64
N THR A 141 2.69 9.17 -14.27
CA THR A 141 2.28 9.47 -12.89
C THR A 141 2.54 8.27 -11.98
N LEU A 142 2.21 7.06 -12.44
CA LEU A 142 2.41 5.82 -11.67
C LEU A 142 3.89 5.45 -11.48
N ARG A 143 4.75 5.81 -12.43
CA ARG A 143 6.20 5.55 -12.35
C ARG A 143 6.98 6.64 -11.64
N TRP A 144 6.41 7.84 -11.52
CA TRP A 144 7.07 8.97 -10.85
C TRP A 144 7.47 8.63 -9.42
N ARG A 145 8.51 9.31 -8.92
CA ARG A 145 8.97 9.11 -7.55
C ARG A 145 7.92 9.58 -6.54
N LEU A 146 7.96 8.99 -5.34
CA LEU A 146 7.24 9.55 -4.20
C LEU A 146 7.89 10.88 -3.78
N ARG A 147 7.07 11.92 -3.61
CA ARG A 147 7.51 13.26 -3.21
C ARG A 147 7.06 13.54 -1.79
N SER A 148 7.97 13.40 -0.83
CA SER A 148 7.65 13.61 0.59
C SER A 148 7.24 15.05 0.83
N ARG A 149 6.21 15.30 1.64
CA ARG A 149 5.80 16.65 2.01
C ARG A 149 6.85 17.38 2.86
N ASN A 150 7.74 16.62 3.49
CA ASN A 150 8.83 17.12 4.33
C ASN A 150 10.16 17.28 3.58
N GLU A 151 10.22 17.03 2.26
CA GLU A 151 11.45 17.22 1.48
C GLU A 151 11.81 18.71 1.37
N SER A 152 13.09 19.04 1.59
CA SER A 152 13.60 20.39 1.36
C SER A 152 13.65 20.72 -0.14
N VAL A 153 13.70 22.01 -0.48
CA VAL A 153 13.79 22.45 -1.88
C VAL A 153 15.03 21.88 -2.59
N PRO A 154 16.24 21.87 -1.99
CA PRO A 154 17.41 21.26 -2.63
C PRO A 154 17.25 19.76 -2.89
N GLU A 155 16.74 19.01 -1.90
CA GLU A 155 16.48 17.56 -2.04
C GLU A 155 15.50 17.29 -3.18
N ARG A 156 14.42 18.08 -3.26
CA ARG A 156 13.43 17.97 -4.32
C ARG A 156 14.05 18.10 -5.71
N VAL A 157 14.86 19.12 -5.93
CA VAL A 157 15.51 19.37 -7.24
C VAL A 157 16.40 18.19 -7.62
N VAL A 158 17.21 17.68 -6.69
CA VAL A 158 18.08 16.53 -6.93
C VAL A 158 17.26 15.28 -7.27
N TYR A 159 16.26 14.95 -6.46
CA TYR A 159 15.46 13.75 -6.66
C TYR A 159 14.57 13.80 -7.91
N ASP A 160 14.01 14.96 -8.25
CA ASP A 160 13.24 15.15 -9.49
C ASP A 160 14.13 14.96 -10.73
N THR A 161 15.37 15.43 -10.68
CA THR A 161 16.34 15.25 -11.77
C THR A 161 16.68 13.78 -11.97
N VAL A 162 16.94 13.05 -10.87
CA VAL A 162 17.21 11.59 -10.92
C VAL A 162 16.00 10.82 -11.45
N ALA A 163 14.78 11.17 -11.00
CA ALA A 163 13.56 10.53 -11.49
C ALA A 163 13.35 10.77 -12.99
N ALA A 164 13.53 12.00 -13.47
CA ALA A 164 13.42 12.34 -14.89
C ALA A 164 14.41 11.56 -15.75
N ALA A 165 15.68 11.46 -15.32
CA ALA A 165 16.71 10.67 -16.02
C ALA A 165 16.32 9.18 -16.10
N ARG A 166 15.83 8.60 -15.00
CA ARG A 166 15.39 7.21 -14.95
C ARG A 166 14.21 6.95 -15.89
N GLU A 167 13.20 7.83 -15.90
CA GLU A 167 12.06 7.70 -16.82
C GLU A 167 12.48 7.87 -18.28
N GLY A 168 13.47 8.72 -18.57
CA GLY A 168 14.08 8.83 -19.90
C GLY A 168 14.71 7.51 -20.36
N ILE A 169 15.54 6.89 -19.52
CA ILE A 169 16.16 5.58 -19.80
C ILE A 169 15.09 4.51 -20.03
N TYR A 170 14.04 4.48 -19.20
CA TYR A 170 12.93 3.54 -19.35
C TYR A 170 12.24 3.67 -20.72
N LYS A 171 11.89 4.91 -21.12
CA LYS A 171 11.24 5.17 -22.41
C LYS A 171 12.11 4.74 -23.59
N ILE A 172 13.42 5.01 -23.54
CA ILE A 172 14.37 4.56 -24.58
C ILE A 172 14.38 3.04 -24.68
N LYS A 173 14.54 2.33 -23.55
CA LYS A 173 14.52 0.86 -23.54
C LYS A 173 13.22 0.28 -24.12
N ARG A 174 12.08 0.88 -23.79
CA ARG A 174 10.78 0.45 -24.30
C ARG A 174 10.59 0.67 -25.81
N MET A 175 11.23 1.68 -26.40
CA MET A 175 11.18 1.91 -27.85
C MET A 175 12.09 0.96 -28.66
N MET A 176 13.05 0.30 -28.00
CA MET A 176 14.01 -0.60 -28.63
C MET A 176 13.58 -2.08 -28.61
N VAL A 177 12.41 -2.39 -28.05
CA VAL A 177 11.79 -3.72 -27.97
C VAL A 177 10.49 -3.69 -28.77
#